data_AF-K3VEZ8-F1
#
_entry.id   AF-K3VEZ8-F1
#
_cell.length_a   1.000
_cell.length_b   1.000
_cell.length_c   1.000
_cell.angle_alpha   90.00
_cell.angle_beta   90.00
_cell.angle_gamma   90.00
#
_symmetry.space_group_name_H-M   'P 1'
#
loop_
_entity.id
_entity.type
_entity.pdbx_description
1 polymer ?
#
loop_
_entity_poly.entity_id
_entity_poly.type
_entity_poly.pdbx_seq_one_letter_code
_entity_poly.pdbx_strand_id
1 'polypeptide(L)'
;MGVGAYLQILNGTPYTFTNTDPSNRGYQMNSWDPSASIAPGTSDFSYFEFDDGVTVTTSDTQVTSTYTIGNTGRSFSIRAEDDSPRLYARIDGFSTSAMPEGEWLPLGFVHNGGNPFVLTGTTKNMSTTFQPPDWMHQNLNTLGNLPLKRICMPGSHDAGMGVLNPVGTGQKSQPTTVYQQLVNGSRFLDVKPVMVAGGDFRAGNFPSKSTIGGCYGQSMSDIVSDINKFTKEYAELIIIDLSHGYDSTNNFSVLSVNQWSTLFSQLTQSLSNLALINADYTTGRVFNNTLNSFIGSGTASVLVCLDVGGILPDPSFQGKGIFSQANLLTNNVCSSTTNVNSLDIDLLSKLENYPTGSSGQVIDQLQLVSWFLTQRQPDSGIEALANQANLNLFKNLLGFCSASAFPNVILVDWLKNTNTTALAMAINNKVYGNANSGNIPSPTQQYVSSLTVQASGDSDFFPLGTCVDESGRQGSPDCNNSFSGDYTYVVKTFTTNPSQAITGLSIHITGDKNSWLGGDMANDAGGDFRYVVTSRDLSLPTRISNVQLWRSPDDPVTLADAVGWDGISTDINHGRSGAYLYLVWKNARV
;
A
#
# COMPACT_ATOMS: atom_id res chain seq x y z
N MET A 1 -27.63 6.45 29.99
CA MET A 1 -27.00 5.43 29.13
C MET A 1 -25.53 5.72 29.26
N GLY A 2 -24.78 4.76 29.79
CA GLY A 2 -23.37 4.93 30.07
C GLY A 2 -22.56 5.05 28.78
N VAL A 3 -21.29 5.39 28.92
CA VAL A 3 -20.36 5.47 27.79
C VAL A 3 -19.81 4.06 27.55
N GLY A 4 -20.12 3.49 26.39
CA GLY A 4 -19.66 2.15 26.01
C GLY A 4 -19.40 2.00 24.51
N ALA A 5 -18.75 0.90 24.12
CA ALA A 5 -18.46 0.57 22.72
C ALA A 5 -18.19 -0.92 22.52
N TYR A 6 -18.06 -1.33 21.25
CA TYR A 6 -17.66 -2.70 20.90
C TYR A 6 -16.13 -2.79 20.75
N LEU A 7 -15.52 -3.70 21.51
CA LEU A 7 -14.15 -4.17 21.31
C LEU A 7 -14.17 -5.31 20.31
N GLN A 8 -13.37 -5.19 19.24
CA GLN A 8 -13.25 -6.22 18.22
C GLN A 8 -11.81 -6.71 18.19
N ILE A 9 -11.55 -7.96 18.55
CA ILE A 9 -10.19 -8.54 18.52
C ILE A 9 -10.13 -9.54 17.38
N LEU A 10 -9.36 -9.25 16.34
CA LEU A 10 -9.27 -10.08 15.15
C LEU A 10 -7.96 -10.88 15.17
N ASN A 11 -8.08 -12.21 15.10
CA ASN A 11 -6.96 -13.13 15.07
C ASN A 11 -6.63 -13.55 13.63
N GLY A 12 -5.79 -12.76 12.96
CA GLY A 12 -5.21 -13.09 11.65
C GLY A 12 -3.93 -13.91 11.73
N THR A 13 -3.64 -14.57 12.85
CA THR A 13 -2.43 -15.38 13.09
C THR A 13 -2.76 -16.87 13.05
N PRO A 14 -1.77 -17.78 12.98
CA PRO A 14 -2.00 -19.22 13.14
C PRO A 14 -2.08 -19.67 14.62
N TYR A 15 -2.04 -18.74 15.58
CA TYR A 15 -1.98 -19.06 17.01
C TYR A 15 -3.28 -18.68 17.71
N THR A 16 -3.77 -19.54 18.59
CA THR A 16 -4.90 -19.18 19.48
C THR A 16 -4.49 -18.08 20.44
N PHE A 17 -5.34 -17.06 20.60
CA PHE A 17 -5.17 -16.08 21.66
C PHE A 17 -5.89 -16.57 22.91
N THR A 18 -5.23 -16.55 24.07
CA THR A 18 -5.82 -16.99 25.34
C THR A 18 -5.71 -15.90 26.39
N ASN A 19 -6.86 -15.43 26.89
CA ASN A 19 -6.93 -14.43 27.95
C ASN A 19 -6.37 -15.02 29.24
N THR A 20 -5.42 -14.32 29.87
CA THR A 20 -4.77 -14.77 31.10
C THR A 20 -5.65 -14.62 32.34
N ASP A 21 -6.64 -13.73 32.28
CA ASP A 21 -7.62 -13.54 33.35
C ASP A 21 -9.01 -13.24 32.74
N PRO A 22 -9.71 -14.27 32.24
CA PRO A 22 -11.05 -14.09 31.68
C PRO A 22 -12.11 -13.79 32.75
N SER A 23 -11.75 -13.79 34.04
CA SER A 23 -12.65 -13.47 35.15
C SER A 23 -12.60 -11.99 35.55
N ASN A 24 -11.59 -11.23 35.09
CA ASN A 24 -11.50 -9.81 35.33
C ASN A 24 -12.70 -9.09 34.68
N ARG A 25 -13.50 -8.39 35.48
CA ARG A 25 -14.64 -7.58 35.02
C ARG A 25 -14.37 -6.08 35.11
N GLY A 26 -13.19 -5.67 35.57
CA GLY A 26 -12.81 -4.28 35.72
C GLY A 26 -13.42 -3.61 36.96
N TYR A 27 -12.71 -2.62 37.48
CA TYR A 27 -13.21 -1.75 38.54
C TYR A 27 -14.03 -0.62 37.91
N GLN A 28 -15.24 -0.35 38.45
CA GLN A 28 -16.16 0.68 37.94
C GLN A 28 -16.56 0.51 36.45
N MET A 29 -16.66 -0.74 36.00
CA MET A 29 -17.21 -1.10 34.69
C MET A 29 -18.62 -1.67 34.86
N ASN A 30 -19.58 -1.20 34.06
CA ASN A 30 -20.90 -1.83 33.92
C ASN A 30 -20.82 -3.15 33.12
N SER A 31 -19.94 -3.19 32.12
CA SER A 31 -19.68 -4.38 31.32
C SER A 31 -18.23 -4.43 30.86
N TRP A 32 -17.61 -5.60 31.00
CA TRP A 32 -16.33 -5.97 30.38
C TRP A 32 -16.25 -7.51 30.30
N ASP A 33 -16.52 -8.08 29.13
CA ASP A 33 -16.55 -9.53 28.94
C ASP A 33 -15.91 -9.95 27.61
N PRO A 34 -14.61 -9.68 27.42
CA PRO A 34 -13.92 -10.15 26.23
C PRO A 34 -13.65 -11.66 26.32
N SER A 35 -13.67 -12.35 25.19
CA SER A 35 -13.62 -13.81 25.12
C SER A 35 -12.39 -14.40 25.81
N ALA A 36 -12.57 -15.55 26.48
CA ALA A 36 -11.47 -16.27 27.12
C ALA A 36 -10.44 -16.82 26.11
N SER A 37 -10.88 -17.11 24.89
CA SER A 37 -10.03 -17.63 23.82
C SER A 37 -10.54 -17.17 22.45
N ILE A 38 -9.62 -16.88 21.53
CA ILE A 38 -9.93 -16.46 20.16
C ILE A 38 -9.13 -17.32 19.20
N ALA A 39 -9.81 -18.13 18.39
CA ALA A 39 -9.17 -19.09 17.48
C ALA A 39 -8.49 -18.40 16.28
N PRO A 40 -7.51 -19.07 15.64
CA PRO A 40 -6.93 -18.61 14.38
C PRO A 40 -8.00 -18.33 13.32
N GLY A 41 -7.91 -17.17 12.64
CA GLY A 41 -8.82 -16.79 11.56
C GLY A 41 -10.23 -16.38 12.00
N THR A 42 -10.45 -16.17 13.31
CA THR A 42 -11.73 -15.70 13.88
C THR A 42 -11.58 -14.35 14.57
N SER A 43 -12.69 -13.82 15.08
CA SER A 43 -12.75 -12.56 15.81
C SER A 43 -13.54 -12.71 17.11
N ASP A 44 -13.19 -11.90 18.09
CA ASP A 44 -14.03 -11.62 19.26
C ASP A 44 -14.80 -10.32 19.06
N PHE A 45 -16.01 -10.27 19.60
CA PHE A 45 -16.91 -9.13 19.49
C PHE A 45 -17.66 -8.94 20.81
N SER A 46 -17.12 -8.08 21.67
CA SER A 46 -17.65 -7.86 23.02
C SER A 46 -17.97 -6.40 23.26
N TYR A 47 -19.08 -6.16 23.96
CA TYR A 47 -19.48 -4.81 24.37
C TYR A 47 -18.94 -4.50 25.76
N PHE A 48 -18.35 -3.31 25.92
CA PHE A 48 -17.96 -2.78 27.22
C PHE A 48 -18.64 -1.44 27.50
N GLU A 49 -18.85 -1.15 28.79
CA GLU A 49 -19.50 0.08 29.25
C GLU A 49 -18.93 0.49 30.61
N PHE A 50 -18.58 1.77 30.74
CA PHE A 50 -18.15 2.37 32.00
C PHE A 50 -19.33 2.59 32.95
N ASP A 51 -19.10 2.54 34.27
CA ASP A 51 -20.09 2.94 35.27
C ASP A 51 -20.26 4.48 35.26
N ASP A 52 -21.50 4.98 35.19
CA ASP A 52 -21.84 6.41 35.17
C ASP A 52 -22.50 6.89 36.48
N GLY A 53 -22.37 6.10 37.56
CA GLY A 53 -22.93 6.42 38.87
C GLY A 53 -22.46 7.77 39.45
N VAL A 54 -23.34 8.43 40.22
CA VAL A 54 -23.12 9.77 40.80
C VAL A 54 -21.92 9.83 41.77
N THR A 55 -21.41 8.68 42.21
CA THR A 55 -20.26 8.54 43.11
C THR A 55 -18.98 8.05 42.41
N VAL A 56 -19.00 7.86 41.09
CA VAL A 56 -17.88 7.35 40.29
C VAL A 56 -16.85 8.46 40.05
N THR A 57 -15.56 8.13 40.21
CA THR A 57 -14.47 9.04 39.88
C THR A 57 -13.82 8.55 38.59
N THR A 58 -14.27 9.07 37.44
CA THR A 58 -13.90 8.54 36.11
C THR A 58 -12.39 8.35 35.88
N SER A 59 -11.52 9.10 36.57
CA SER A 59 -10.06 8.97 36.47
C SER A 59 -9.47 7.68 37.07
N ASP A 60 -10.23 6.90 37.87
CA ASP A 60 -9.79 5.60 38.40
C ASP A 60 -10.49 4.39 37.76
N THR A 61 -11.41 4.62 36.82
CA THR A 61 -12.08 3.58 36.03
C THR A 61 -11.16 3.03 34.94
N GLN A 62 -10.65 1.81 35.15
CA GLN A 62 -9.87 1.11 34.14
C GLN A 62 -10.03 -0.41 34.21
N VAL A 63 -9.82 -1.06 33.07
CA VAL A 63 -9.73 -2.52 32.97
C VAL A 63 -8.76 -2.93 31.89
N THR A 64 -8.02 -4.02 32.10
CA THR A 64 -7.09 -4.59 31.13
C THR A 64 -7.32 -6.09 30.98
N SER A 65 -7.38 -6.56 29.73
CA SER A 65 -7.30 -7.97 29.39
C SER A 65 -5.99 -8.24 28.66
N THR A 66 -5.28 -9.30 29.06
CA THR A 66 -4.02 -9.72 28.43
C THR A 66 -4.20 -11.06 27.77
N TYR A 67 -3.76 -11.19 26.53
CA TYR A 67 -3.85 -12.38 25.72
C TYR A 67 -2.46 -12.92 25.40
N THR A 68 -2.23 -14.19 25.73
CA THR A 68 -1.08 -14.93 25.23
C THR A 68 -1.30 -15.35 23.78
N ILE A 69 -0.23 -15.38 22.98
CA ILE A 69 -0.28 -15.77 21.56
C ILE A 69 0.28 -17.19 21.43
N GLY A 70 -0.59 -18.19 21.58
CA GLY A 70 -0.18 -19.60 21.67
C GLY A 70 0.97 -19.82 22.67
N ASN A 71 1.89 -20.73 22.33
CA ASN A 71 3.10 -21.01 23.12
C ASN A 71 4.32 -20.23 22.62
N THR A 72 4.13 -19.04 22.06
CA THR A 72 5.21 -18.28 21.41
C THR A 72 6.05 -17.44 22.39
N GLY A 73 5.60 -17.30 23.64
CA GLY A 73 6.18 -16.38 24.62
C GLY A 73 5.82 -14.91 24.39
N ARG A 74 4.90 -14.62 23.46
CA ARG A 74 4.41 -13.27 23.13
C ARG A 74 3.00 -13.05 23.64
N SER A 75 2.65 -11.79 23.88
CA SER A 75 1.32 -11.39 24.31
C SER A 75 0.92 -10.01 23.77
N PHE A 76 -0.36 -9.70 23.89
CA PHE A 76 -0.86 -8.34 23.76
C PHE A 76 -1.88 -8.06 24.87
N SER A 77 -2.07 -6.79 25.18
CA SER A 77 -3.04 -6.33 26.18
C SER A 77 -3.95 -5.28 25.57
N ILE A 78 -5.23 -5.33 25.91
CA ILE A 78 -6.22 -4.30 25.61
C ILE A 78 -6.65 -3.65 26.91
N ARG A 79 -6.67 -2.32 26.93
CA ARG A 79 -7.10 -1.54 28.09
C ARG A 79 -8.20 -0.56 27.72
N ALA A 80 -9.23 -0.51 28.55
CA ALA A 80 -10.22 0.56 28.54
C ALA A 80 -10.04 1.46 29.78
N GLU A 81 -10.16 2.77 29.57
CA GLU A 81 -10.08 3.82 30.60
C GLU A 81 -11.26 4.79 30.41
N ASP A 82 -11.92 5.26 31.48
CA ASP A 82 -12.98 6.27 31.38
C ASP A 82 -12.44 7.70 31.22
N ASP A 83 -11.42 7.83 30.36
CA ASP A 83 -10.86 9.09 29.89
C ASP A 83 -10.41 8.95 28.44
N SER A 84 -10.47 10.03 27.66
CA SER A 84 -10.02 10.04 26.27
C SER A 84 -8.52 9.73 26.17
N PRO A 85 -8.06 8.88 25.23
CA PRO A 85 -8.75 8.23 24.09
C PRO A 85 -9.53 6.92 24.36
N ARG A 86 -9.72 6.52 25.62
CA ARG A 86 -10.59 5.44 26.13
C ARG A 86 -10.22 3.99 25.82
N LEU A 87 -9.51 3.70 24.73
CA LEU A 87 -9.14 2.34 24.37
C LEU A 87 -7.72 2.27 23.81
N TYR A 88 -6.94 1.34 24.35
CA TYR A 88 -5.52 1.18 24.03
C TYR A 88 -5.17 -0.28 23.80
N ALA A 89 -4.11 -0.48 23.01
CA ALA A 89 -3.44 -1.77 22.88
C ALA A 89 -1.96 -1.64 23.22
N ARG A 90 -1.39 -2.72 23.74
CA ARG A 90 0.05 -2.92 23.91
C ARG A 90 0.43 -4.32 23.43
N ILE A 91 1.64 -4.46 22.90
CA ILE A 91 2.25 -5.76 22.59
C ILE A 91 3.49 -5.98 23.46
N ASP A 92 3.73 -7.23 23.85
CA ASP A 92 4.82 -7.63 24.73
C ASP A 92 5.52 -8.88 24.14
N GLY A 93 6.84 -8.92 24.16
CA GLY A 93 7.67 -9.98 23.57
C GLY A 93 7.93 -9.85 22.06
N PHE A 94 7.50 -8.73 21.44
CA PHE A 94 7.80 -8.37 20.05
C PHE A 94 7.45 -6.91 19.77
N SER A 95 7.97 -6.38 18.66
CA SER A 95 7.58 -5.09 18.07
C SER A 95 7.13 -5.27 16.61
N THR A 96 6.44 -4.27 16.07
CA THR A 96 6.15 -4.13 14.64
C THR A 96 6.69 -2.80 14.11
N SER A 97 6.63 -2.57 12.79
CA SER A 97 7.08 -1.31 12.18
C SER A 97 6.30 -0.08 12.66
N ALA A 98 5.07 -0.27 13.15
CA ALA A 98 4.18 0.80 13.59
C ALA A 98 3.79 0.72 15.08
N MET A 99 4.27 -0.29 15.81
CA MET A 99 3.96 -0.48 17.23
C MET A 99 5.17 -1.00 17.99
N PRO A 100 5.80 -0.17 18.85
CA PRO A 100 6.90 -0.60 19.71
C PRO A 100 6.45 -1.58 20.79
N GLU A 101 7.38 -2.43 21.24
CA GLU A 101 7.15 -3.30 22.39
C GLU A 101 6.95 -2.48 23.67
N GLY A 102 5.99 -2.87 24.50
CA GLY A 102 5.77 -2.26 25.81
C GLY A 102 5.02 -0.92 25.80
N GLU A 103 4.73 -0.36 24.62
CA GLU A 103 4.04 0.93 24.48
C GLU A 103 2.52 0.78 24.36
N TRP A 104 1.77 1.68 25.01
CA TRP A 104 0.31 1.76 24.89
C TRP A 104 -0.08 2.73 23.78
N LEU A 105 -0.65 2.20 22.70
CA LEU A 105 -1.14 3.00 21.58
C LEU A 105 -2.67 3.04 21.57
N PRO A 106 -3.27 4.21 21.27
CA PRO A 106 -4.72 4.35 21.24
C PRO A 106 -5.34 3.69 20.00
N LEU A 107 -6.37 2.88 20.19
CA LEU A 107 -7.15 2.28 19.09
C LEU A 107 -8.20 3.23 18.52
N GLY A 108 -8.48 4.32 19.23
CA GLY A 108 -9.63 5.19 19.00
C GLY A 108 -10.87 4.68 19.73
N PHE A 109 -11.90 5.53 19.78
CA PHE A 109 -13.15 5.23 20.46
C PHE A 109 -14.33 5.80 19.67
N VAL A 110 -15.24 4.92 19.25
CA VAL A 110 -16.55 5.29 18.71
C VAL A 110 -17.61 4.75 19.67
N HIS A 111 -18.34 5.64 20.34
CA HIS A 111 -19.43 5.24 21.24
C HIS A 111 -20.47 4.39 20.49
N ASN A 112 -20.82 3.23 21.04
CA ASN A 112 -21.66 2.20 20.41
C ASN A 112 -21.16 1.71 19.04
N GLY A 113 -19.94 2.06 18.65
CA GLY A 113 -19.29 1.65 17.41
C GLY A 113 -18.16 0.64 17.64
N GLY A 114 -17.51 0.25 16.54
CA GLY A 114 -16.46 -0.76 16.52
C GLY A 114 -15.06 -0.18 16.68
N ASN A 115 -14.24 -0.82 17.50
CA ASN A 115 -12.86 -0.42 17.79
C ASN A 115 -11.93 -1.64 17.63
N PRO A 116 -11.44 -1.91 16.40
CA PRO A 116 -10.75 -3.15 16.10
C PRO A 116 -9.27 -3.13 16.52
N PHE A 117 -8.87 -4.13 17.29
CA PHE A 117 -7.49 -4.59 17.39
C PHE A 117 -7.30 -5.82 16.49
N VAL A 118 -6.44 -5.71 15.50
CA VAL A 118 -6.08 -6.78 14.57
C VAL A 118 -4.65 -7.17 14.86
N LEU A 119 -4.39 -8.47 15.00
CA LEU A 119 -3.04 -9.02 14.99
C LEU A 119 -2.96 -10.09 13.92
N THR A 120 -1.98 -10.02 13.03
CA THR A 120 -1.84 -10.93 11.89
C THR A 120 -0.39 -11.28 11.60
N GLY A 121 -0.19 -12.37 10.84
CA GLY A 121 1.12 -12.88 10.45
C GLY A 121 1.60 -14.01 11.36
N THR A 122 2.88 -14.36 11.23
CA THR A 122 3.54 -15.39 12.03
C THR A 122 4.54 -14.75 12.99
N THR A 123 5.16 -15.52 13.88
CA THR A 123 6.21 -14.98 14.76
C THR A 123 7.39 -14.33 14.03
N LYS A 124 7.57 -14.61 12.73
CA LYS A 124 8.62 -13.98 11.91
C LYS A 124 8.25 -12.59 11.37
N ASN A 125 6.95 -12.27 11.26
CA ASN A 125 6.45 -11.11 10.53
C ASN A 125 5.05 -10.69 11.02
N MET A 126 4.93 -10.38 12.31
CA MET A 126 3.66 -9.92 12.87
C MET A 126 3.35 -8.47 12.47
N SER A 127 2.08 -8.16 12.31
CA SER A 127 1.57 -6.81 12.07
C SER A 127 0.29 -6.57 12.87
N THR A 128 0.04 -5.34 13.30
CA THR A 128 -1.09 -4.96 14.17
C THR A 128 -2.12 -4.10 13.42
N THR A 129 -3.13 -3.55 14.09
CA THR A 129 -4.04 -2.56 13.51
C THR A 129 -3.30 -1.36 12.89
N PHE A 130 -2.16 -0.99 13.46
CA PHE A 130 -1.30 0.08 12.97
C PHE A 130 -0.45 -0.47 11.82
N GLN A 131 -0.74 -0.02 10.60
CA GLN A 131 -0.05 -0.47 9.39
C GLN A 131 0.85 0.65 8.86
N PRO A 132 2.04 0.32 8.34
CA PRO A 132 2.89 1.30 7.71
C PRO A 132 2.30 1.73 6.34
N PRO A 133 2.63 2.94 5.86
CA PRO A 133 2.16 3.41 4.56
C PRO A 133 2.59 2.55 3.38
N ASP A 134 3.65 1.74 3.48
CA ASP A 134 4.18 0.84 2.44
C ASP A 134 3.91 -0.64 2.72
N TRP A 135 2.70 -0.93 3.21
CA TRP A 135 2.34 -2.28 3.66
C TRP A 135 2.45 -3.35 2.56
N MET A 136 2.24 -3.06 1.26
CA MET A 136 2.39 -4.08 0.21
C MET A 136 3.87 -4.47 0.06
N HIS A 137 4.75 -3.48 -0.04
CA HIS A 137 6.19 -3.65 -0.20
C HIS A 137 6.82 -4.37 1.00
N GLN A 138 6.47 -3.98 2.23
CA GLN A 138 6.93 -4.68 3.45
C GLN A 138 6.45 -6.14 3.52
N ASN A 139 5.38 -6.48 2.81
CA ASN A 139 4.79 -7.82 2.80
C ASN A 139 5.01 -8.59 1.49
N LEU A 140 5.98 -8.21 0.65
CA LEU A 140 6.29 -8.94 -0.59
C LEU A 140 6.64 -10.42 -0.39
N ASN A 141 7.12 -10.81 0.78
CA ASN A 141 7.36 -12.22 1.10
C ASN A 141 6.07 -13.05 1.11
N THR A 142 4.96 -12.44 1.52
CA THR A 142 3.64 -13.07 1.56
C THR A 142 2.88 -12.82 0.24
N LEU A 143 2.96 -11.60 -0.28
CA LEU A 143 2.10 -11.10 -1.36
C LEU A 143 2.77 -11.08 -2.74
N GLY A 144 4.10 -10.95 -2.82
CA GLY A 144 4.83 -10.61 -4.04
C GLY A 144 4.62 -11.60 -5.18
N ASN A 145 4.55 -12.90 -4.86
CA ASN A 145 4.33 -13.96 -5.86
C ASN A 145 2.84 -14.23 -6.16
N LEU A 146 1.92 -13.55 -5.46
CA LEU A 146 0.50 -13.69 -5.71
C LEU A 146 0.11 -12.78 -6.88
N PRO A 147 -0.70 -13.26 -7.84
CA PRO A 147 -1.38 -12.40 -8.80
C PRO A 147 -2.33 -11.43 -8.07
N LEU A 148 -2.64 -10.27 -8.65
CA LEU A 148 -3.53 -9.29 -8.00
C LEU A 148 -4.89 -9.88 -7.62
N LYS A 149 -5.43 -10.81 -8.43
CA LYS A 149 -6.65 -11.57 -8.10
C LYS A 149 -6.55 -12.50 -6.90
N ARG A 150 -5.37 -12.66 -6.31
CA ARG A 150 -5.11 -13.41 -5.08
C ARG A 150 -4.67 -12.50 -3.93
N ILE A 151 -4.91 -11.20 -4.03
CA ILE A 151 -4.59 -10.24 -2.98
C ILE A 151 -5.89 -9.55 -2.58
N CYS A 152 -6.11 -9.45 -1.27
CA CYS A 152 -7.06 -8.55 -0.66
C CYS A 152 -6.37 -7.21 -0.37
N MET A 153 -6.96 -6.10 -0.78
CA MET A 153 -6.46 -4.76 -0.51
C MET A 153 -7.60 -3.81 -0.08
N PRO A 154 -7.31 -2.80 0.76
CA PRO A 154 -8.27 -1.74 1.05
C PRO A 154 -8.48 -0.83 -0.17
N GLY A 155 -9.70 -0.34 -0.34
CA GLY A 155 -10.05 0.66 -1.33
C GLY A 155 -10.94 1.75 -0.75
N SER A 156 -10.93 2.91 -1.41
CA SER A 156 -11.75 4.07 -1.05
C SER A 156 -12.87 4.27 -2.07
N HIS A 157 -14.13 4.19 -1.62
CA HIS A 157 -15.28 4.57 -2.43
C HIS A 157 -15.33 6.10 -2.59
N ASP A 158 -15.62 6.59 -3.81
CA ASP A 158 -15.65 8.03 -4.10
C ASP A 158 -14.40 8.75 -3.56
N ALA A 159 -13.22 8.20 -3.83
CA ALA A 159 -11.95 8.56 -3.18
C ALA A 159 -11.63 10.07 -3.22
N GLY A 160 -12.04 10.77 -4.28
CA GLY A 160 -11.83 12.21 -4.40
C GLY A 160 -12.79 13.09 -3.58
N MET A 161 -13.78 12.53 -2.89
CA MET A 161 -14.82 13.28 -2.15
C MET A 161 -14.45 13.56 -0.68
N GLY A 162 -13.16 13.64 -0.34
CA GLY A 162 -12.68 14.10 0.97
C GLY A 162 -12.46 15.60 1.10
N VAL A 163 -12.31 16.28 -0.04
CA VAL A 163 -12.29 17.74 -0.17
C VAL A 163 -13.54 18.13 -0.94
N LEU A 164 -14.38 19.01 -0.38
CA LEU A 164 -15.59 19.47 -1.06
C LEU A 164 -15.38 20.85 -1.68
N ASN A 165 -15.79 20.98 -2.93
CA ASN A 165 -15.95 22.23 -3.64
C ASN A 165 -17.46 22.40 -3.93
N PRO A 166 -18.24 22.89 -2.96
CA PRO A 166 -19.69 22.74 -2.96
C PRO A 166 -20.35 23.56 -4.07
N VAL A 167 -21.20 22.88 -4.84
CA VAL A 167 -22.17 23.48 -5.80
C VAL A 167 -23.61 23.03 -5.51
N GLY A 168 -23.80 22.28 -4.43
CA GLY A 168 -25.05 21.68 -4.00
C GLY A 168 -24.92 21.16 -2.56
N THR A 169 -25.78 20.21 -2.18
CA THR A 169 -25.85 19.65 -0.82
C THR A 169 -25.13 18.29 -0.67
N GLY A 170 -24.31 17.90 -1.64
CA GLY A 170 -23.55 16.65 -1.57
C GLY A 170 -22.58 16.61 -0.38
N GLN A 171 -22.34 15.41 0.15
CA GLN A 171 -21.55 15.18 1.35
C GLN A 171 -20.21 14.51 1.04
N LYS A 172 -19.31 14.53 2.02
CA LYS A 172 -18.05 13.80 1.96
C LYS A 172 -18.30 12.30 2.12
N SER A 173 -17.77 11.47 1.22
CA SER A 173 -17.66 10.03 1.43
C SER A 173 -16.37 9.65 2.16
N GLN A 174 -15.34 10.50 2.07
CA GLN A 174 -14.03 10.29 2.68
C GLN A 174 -13.69 11.43 3.66
N PRO A 175 -12.90 11.19 4.71
CA PRO A 175 -12.61 12.22 5.70
C PRO A 175 -11.51 13.17 5.25
N THR A 176 -10.74 12.79 4.22
CA THR A 176 -9.44 13.37 3.90
C THR A 176 -9.07 13.22 2.42
N THR A 177 -7.98 13.85 2.02
CA THR A 177 -7.41 13.83 0.66
C THR A 177 -7.03 12.43 0.19
N VAL A 178 -6.80 12.27 -1.12
CA VAL A 178 -6.29 10.99 -1.67
C VAL A 178 -4.93 10.63 -1.05
N TYR A 179 -4.03 11.59 -0.83
CA TYR A 179 -2.74 11.33 -0.20
C TYR A 179 -2.90 10.62 1.15
N GLN A 180 -3.75 11.15 2.03
CA GLN A 180 -3.91 10.57 3.36
C GLN A 180 -4.65 9.22 3.30
N GLN A 181 -5.54 8.99 2.33
CA GLN A 181 -6.12 7.67 2.10
C GLN A 181 -5.08 6.62 1.69
N LEU A 182 -4.10 7.00 0.86
CA LEU A 182 -2.96 6.14 0.49
C LEU A 182 -2.06 5.84 1.70
N VAL A 183 -1.78 6.85 2.54
CA VAL A 183 -1.05 6.71 3.82
C VAL A 183 -1.77 5.76 4.78
N ASN A 184 -3.11 5.86 4.85
CA ASN A 184 -3.94 4.94 5.63
C ASN A 184 -4.02 3.52 5.02
N GLY A 185 -3.47 3.35 3.81
CA GLY A 185 -3.20 2.06 3.18
C GLY A 185 -4.07 1.74 1.96
N SER A 186 -5.00 2.62 1.55
CA SER A 186 -5.81 2.42 0.34
C SER A 186 -4.94 2.18 -0.90
N ARG A 187 -5.28 1.19 -1.73
CA ARG A 187 -4.56 0.86 -2.99
C ARG A 187 -5.48 0.79 -4.20
N PHE A 188 -6.78 0.92 -3.97
CA PHE A 188 -7.81 1.01 -5.00
C PHE A 188 -8.63 2.28 -4.77
N LEU A 189 -8.60 3.21 -5.72
CA LEU A 189 -9.25 4.50 -5.63
C LEU A 189 -10.38 4.57 -6.65
N ASP A 190 -11.64 4.49 -6.20
CA ASP A 190 -12.81 4.75 -7.06
C ASP A 190 -12.96 6.27 -7.23
N VAL A 191 -12.66 6.78 -8.42
CA VAL A 191 -12.70 8.20 -8.74
C VAL A 191 -13.69 8.44 -9.88
N LYS A 192 -14.71 9.25 -9.60
CA LYS A 192 -15.73 9.64 -10.57
C LYS A 192 -15.43 11.01 -11.18
N PRO A 193 -14.84 11.10 -12.38
CA PRO A 193 -14.44 12.37 -12.96
C PRO A 193 -15.64 13.18 -13.46
N VAL A 194 -15.59 14.48 -13.23
CA VAL A 194 -16.52 15.46 -13.77
C VAL A 194 -15.73 16.55 -14.45
N MET A 195 -15.92 16.68 -15.76
CA MET A 195 -15.34 17.76 -16.55
C MET A 195 -16.09 19.04 -16.22
N VAL A 196 -15.34 20.10 -15.93
CA VAL A 196 -15.87 21.45 -15.69
C VAL A 196 -15.40 22.40 -16.81
N ALA A 197 -15.88 23.65 -16.77
CA ALA A 197 -15.50 24.65 -17.75
C ALA A 197 -13.96 24.80 -17.84
N GLY A 198 -13.45 24.95 -19.06
CA GLY A 198 -12.00 25.03 -19.32
C GLY A 198 -11.31 23.70 -19.60
N GLY A 199 -12.02 22.56 -19.52
CA GLY A 199 -11.43 21.23 -19.76
C GLY A 199 -10.74 20.62 -18.53
N ASP A 200 -10.93 21.23 -17.37
CA ASP A 200 -10.47 20.71 -16.08
C ASP A 200 -11.35 19.54 -15.62
N PHE A 201 -10.75 18.61 -14.88
CA PHE A 201 -11.45 17.49 -14.27
C PHE A 201 -11.38 17.55 -12.74
N ARG A 202 -12.49 17.21 -12.10
CA ARG A 202 -12.60 17.06 -10.65
C ARG A 202 -13.25 15.72 -10.34
N ALA A 203 -12.97 15.14 -9.18
CA ALA A 203 -13.86 14.11 -8.65
C ALA A 203 -15.25 14.70 -8.43
N GLY A 204 -16.30 13.88 -8.44
CA GLY A 204 -17.65 14.36 -8.15
C GLY A 204 -18.64 13.24 -7.94
N ASN A 205 -19.62 13.50 -7.07
CA ASN A 205 -20.77 12.63 -6.86
C ASN A 205 -22.05 13.41 -7.20
N PHE A 206 -22.79 12.94 -8.20
CA PHE A 206 -23.98 13.60 -8.76
C PHE A 206 -25.11 12.57 -8.99
N PRO A 207 -25.89 12.23 -7.94
CA PRO A 207 -26.82 11.10 -7.96
C PRO A 207 -27.97 11.23 -8.97
N SER A 208 -28.29 12.45 -9.43
CA SER A 208 -29.40 12.74 -10.35
C SER A 208 -28.96 13.35 -11.69
N LYS A 209 -27.66 13.26 -12.04
CA LYS A 209 -27.07 14.02 -13.17
C LYS A 209 -27.48 15.51 -13.12
N SER A 210 -27.53 16.05 -11.90
CA SER A 210 -27.90 17.43 -11.63
C SER A 210 -27.15 17.90 -10.40
N THR A 211 -27.06 19.21 -10.22
CA THR A 211 -26.45 19.81 -9.01
C THR A 211 -27.25 19.54 -7.74
N ILE A 212 -28.51 19.11 -7.84
CA ILE A 212 -29.36 18.80 -6.69
C ILE A 212 -28.85 17.51 -6.03
N GLY A 213 -28.36 17.64 -4.79
CA GLY A 213 -27.71 16.56 -4.05
C GLY A 213 -26.29 16.22 -4.52
N GLY A 214 -25.74 16.97 -5.49
CA GLY A 214 -24.40 16.75 -6.02
C GLY A 214 -23.33 17.65 -5.41
N CYS A 215 -22.07 17.26 -5.55
CA CYS A 215 -20.92 18.07 -5.13
C CYS A 215 -19.66 17.71 -5.93
N TYR A 216 -18.78 18.69 -6.15
CA TYR A 216 -17.43 18.44 -6.64
C TYR A 216 -16.49 18.08 -5.49
N GLY A 217 -15.60 17.14 -5.78
CA GLY A 217 -14.53 16.69 -4.92
C GLY A 217 -13.21 17.44 -5.19
N GLN A 218 -12.12 16.77 -4.83
CA GLN A 218 -10.73 17.14 -5.13
C GLN A 218 -10.51 17.24 -6.66
N SER A 219 -9.66 18.17 -7.10
CA SER A 219 -9.31 18.30 -8.51
C SER A 219 -8.46 17.12 -8.97
N MET A 220 -8.53 16.74 -10.25
CA MET A 220 -7.71 15.65 -10.77
C MET A 220 -6.22 15.98 -10.70
N SER A 221 -5.83 17.25 -10.90
CA SER A 221 -4.45 17.69 -10.72
C SER A 221 -3.95 17.49 -9.29
N ASP A 222 -4.78 17.77 -8.28
CA ASP A 222 -4.42 17.52 -6.88
C ASP A 222 -4.36 16.03 -6.58
N ILE A 223 -5.25 15.20 -7.15
CA ILE A 223 -5.20 13.73 -7.02
C ILE A 223 -3.89 13.19 -7.60
N VAL A 224 -3.48 13.67 -8.78
CA VAL A 224 -2.19 13.32 -9.39
C VAL A 224 -1.02 13.75 -8.50
N SER A 225 -1.05 14.97 -7.97
CA SER A 225 -0.02 15.47 -7.05
C SER A 225 0.08 14.61 -5.80
N ASP A 226 -1.06 14.21 -5.22
CA ASP A 226 -1.11 13.32 -4.05
C ASP A 226 -0.48 11.95 -4.34
N ILE A 227 -0.82 11.35 -5.49
CA ILE A 227 -0.27 10.05 -5.91
C ILE A 227 1.23 10.14 -6.19
N ASN A 228 1.69 11.18 -6.89
CA ASN A 228 3.11 11.39 -7.17
C ASN A 228 3.91 11.60 -5.87
N LYS A 229 3.36 12.38 -4.94
CA LYS A 229 3.98 12.59 -3.63
C LYS A 229 4.14 11.26 -2.89
N PHE A 230 3.10 10.44 -2.86
CA PHE A 230 3.14 9.14 -2.19
C PHE A 230 4.11 8.15 -2.86
N THR A 231 4.04 8.02 -4.19
CA THR A 231 4.86 7.06 -4.95
C THR A 231 6.34 7.47 -5.06
N LYS A 232 6.66 8.73 -4.74
CA LYS A 232 8.05 9.17 -4.55
C LYS A 232 8.69 8.57 -3.29
N GLU A 233 7.90 8.33 -2.24
CA GLU A 233 8.37 7.82 -0.96
C GLU A 233 8.21 6.30 -0.84
N TYR A 234 7.16 5.72 -1.45
CA TYR A 234 6.78 4.33 -1.22
C TYR A 234 6.63 3.55 -2.53
N ALA A 235 7.33 2.42 -2.63
CA ALA A 235 7.29 1.50 -3.75
C ALA A 235 6.01 0.63 -3.75
N GLU A 236 4.86 1.27 -3.91
CA GLU A 236 3.55 0.66 -3.78
C GLU A 236 2.78 0.65 -5.11
N LEU A 237 1.82 -0.28 -5.21
CA LEU A 237 0.91 -0.42 -6.34
C LEU A 237 -0.37 0.38 -6.10
N ILE A 238 -0.69 1.34 -6.96
CA ILE A 238 -1.95 2.10 -6.89
C ILE A 238 -2.80 1.82 -8.11
N ILE A 239 -4.08 1.52 -7.90
CA ILE A 239 -5.08 1.39 -8.95
C ILE A 239 -6.04 2.58 -8.84
N ILE A 240 -6.05 3.43 -9.86
CA ILE A 240 -7.06 4.46 -10.05
C ILE A 240 -8.15 3.87 -10.94
N ASP A 241 -9.32 3.66 -10.36
CA ASP A 241 -10.50 3.19 -11.08
C ASP A 241 -11.38 4.38 -11.44
N LEU A 242 -11.41 4.70 -12.72
CA LEU A 242 -12.21 5.79 -13.28
C LEU A 242 -13.55 5.21 -13.68
N SER A 243 -14.49 5.29 -12.75
CA SER A 243 -15.87 4.86 -12.93
C SER A 243 -16.76 6.07 -13.13
N HIS A 244 -17.84 5.93 -13.88
CA HIS A 244 -18.75 7.04 -14.16
C HIS A 244 -18.01 8.23 -14.81
N GLY A 245 -18.72 9.24 -15.27
CA GLY A 245 -18.06 10.38 -15.89
C GLY A 245 -19.06 11.37 -16.42
N TYR A 246 -19.01 12.62 -15.97
CA TYR A 246 -19.98 13.63 -16.37
C TYR A 246 -19.34 14.90 -16.92
N ASP A 247 -20.01 15.52 -17.89
CA ASP A 247 -19.71 16.85 -18.39
C ASP A 247 -20.68 17.86 -17.75
N SER A 248 -20.22 18.60 -16.74
CA SER A 248 -21.08 19.58 -16.07
C SER A 248 -21.40 20.79 -16.94
N THR A 249 -20.65 21.03 -18.02
CA THR A 249 -20.89 22.10 -18.99
C THR A 249 -21.98 21.74 -20.00
N ASN A 250 -22.34 20.45 -20.07
CA ASN A 250 -23.36 19.92 -20.96
C ASN A 250 -24.38 19.08 -20.19
N ASN A 251 -25.09 19.71 -19.25
CA ASN A 251 -26.18 19.14 -18.46
C ASN A 251 -25.85 17.79 -17.80
N PHE A 252 -24.60 17.61 -17.32
CA PHE A 252 -24.11 16.36 -16.73
C PHE A 252 -24.32 15.14 -17.62
N SER A 253 -24.19 15.33 -18.94
CA SER A 253 -24.12 14.23 -19.90
C SER A 253 -22.91 13.35 -19.63
N VAL A 254 -22.96 12.09 -20.06
CA VAL A 254 -21.83 11.17 -19.90
C VAL A 254 -20.65 11.65 -20.75
N LEU A 255 -19.42 11.51 -20.22
CA LEU A 255 -18.22 11.90 -20.96
C LEU A 255 -18.09 11.11 -22.27
N SER A 256 -17.81 11.83 -23.36
CA SER A 256 -17.47 11.26 -24.65
C SER A 256 -16.06 10.67 -24.67
N VAL A 257 -15.77 9.82 -25.68
CA VAL A 257 -14.43 9.25 -25.90
C VAL A 257 -13.34 10.33 -25.99
N ASN A 258 -13.63 11.47 -26.62
CA ASN A 258 -12.67 12.58 -26.74
C ASN A 258 -12.39 13.25 -25.38
N GLN A 259 -13.41 13.37 -24.54
CA GLN A 259 -13.24 13.94 -23.19
C GLN A 259 -12.46 12.98 -22.29
N TRP A 260 -12.72 11.67 -22.38
CA TRP A 260 -11.88 10.66 -21.74
C TRP A 260 -10.43 10.72 -22.23
N SER A 261 -10.21 10.86 -23.54
CA SER A 261 -8.87 11.00 -24.12
C SER A 261 -8.15 12.27 -23.66
N THR A 262 -8.90 13.34 -23.40
CA THR A 262 -8.36 14.56 -22.79
C THR A 262 -7.87 14.29 -21.37
N LEU A 263 -8.69 13.62 -20.55
CA LEU A 263 -8.30 13.21 -19.20
C LEU A 263 -7.09 12.27 -19.23
N PHE A 264 -7.07 11.26 -20.09
CA PHE A 264 -5.93 10.34 -20.23
C PHE A 264 -4.65 11.04 -20.67
N SER A 265 -4.75 12.06 -21.53
CA SER A 265 -3.60 12.90 -21.88
C SER A 265 -3.04 13.61 -20.64
N GLN A 266 -3.90 14.22 -19.82
CA GLN A 266 -3.48 14.89 -18.58
C GLN A 266 -2.84 13.90 -17.60
N LEU A 267 -3.45 12.73 -17.40
CA LEU A 267 -2.96 11.69 -16.51
C LEU A 267 -1.62 11.13 -16.98
N THR A 268 -1.49 10.78 -18.25
CA THR A 268 -0.24 10.20 -18.81
C THR A 268 0.92 11.19 -18.86
N GLN A 269 0.64 12.49 -18.94
CA GLN A 269 1.66 13.54 -18.87
C GLN A 269 2.11 13.86 -17.45
N SER A 270 1.26 13.62 -16.45
CA SER A 270 1.45 14.16 -15.11
C SER A 270 1.66 13.10 -14.03
N LEU A 271 1.14 11.88 -14.18
CA LEU A 271 1.40 10.78 -13.25
C LEU A 271 2.80 10.21 -13.46
N SER A 272 3.53 10.09 -12.36
CA SER A 272 4.77 9.31 -12.29
C SER A 272 4.45 7.83 -12.13
N ASN A 273 5.40 6.97 -12.51
CA ASN A 273 5.34 5.52 -12.23
C ASN A 273 4.15 4.78 -12.87
N LEU A 274 3.65 5.24 -14.02
CA LEU A 274 2.60 4.51 -14.74
C LEU A 274 3.06 3.11 -15.13
N ALA A 275 2.17 2.12 -14.98
CA ALA A 275 2.43 0.74 -15.34
C ALA A 275 2.48 0.57 -16.87
N LEU A 276 3.68 0.52 -17.44
CA LEU A 276 3.88 0.42 -18.89
C LEU A 276 3.68 -1.00 -19.42
N ILE A 277 2.52 -1.58 -19.16
CA ILE A 277 2.13 -2.92 -19.60
C ILE A 277 1.30 -2.80 -20.88
N ASN A 278 1.80 -3.38 -21.97
CA ASN A 278 1.05 -3.47 -23.22
C ASN A 278 0.02 -4.61 -23.14
N ALA A 279 -1.19 -4.29 -22.70
CA ALA A 279 -2.31 -5.21 -22.62
C ALA A 279 -3.39 -4.84 -23.65
N ASP A 280 -3.87 -5.82 -24.41
CA ASP A 280 -5.03 -5.64 -25.28
C ASP A 280 -6.26 -5.27 -24.45
N TYR A 281 -6.97 -4.20 -24.84
CA TYR A 281 -8.11 -3.67 -24.09
C TYR A 281 -9.34 -4.57 -24.03
N THR A 282 -9.34 -5.73 -24.68
CA THR A 282 -10.47 -6.67 -24.65
C THR A 282 -10.12 -8.00 -23.99
N THR A 283 -8.87 -8.44 -24.14
CA THR A 283 -8.41 -9.78 -23.75
C THR A 283 -7.27 -9.78 -22.73
N GLY A 284 -6.49 -8.71 -22.62
CA GLY A 284 -5.29 -8.66 -21.78
C GLY A 284 -5.62 -8.58 -20.29
N ARG A 285 -5.50 -9.66 -19.54
CA ARG A 285 -5.85 -9.70 -18.10
C ARG A 285 -4.68 -9.23 -17.22
N VAL A 286 -4.65 -7.94 -16.89
CA VAL A 286 -3.57 -7.32 -16.10
C VAL A 286 -3.56 -7.82 -14.65
N PHE A 287 -4.73 -8.14 -14.08
CA PHE A 287 -4.84 -8.68 -12.73
C PHE A 287 -4.23 -10.08 -12.53
N ASN A 288 -3.85 -10.77 -13.61
CA ASN A 288 -3.14 -12.05 -13.55
C ASN A 288 -1.64 -11.87 -13.28
N ASN A 289 -1.11 -10.66 -13.42
CA ASN A 289 0.27 -10.37 -13.08
C ASN A 289 0.48 -10.38 -11.56
N THR A 290 1.66 -10.83 -11.14
CA THR A 290 2.05 -10.89 -9.73
C THR A 290 2.32 -9.51 -9.17
N LEU A 291 2.15 -9.31 -7.86
CA LEU A 291 2.51 -8.03 -7.23
C LEU A 291 3.99 -7.66 -7.49
N ASN A 292 4.88 -8.65 -7.51
CA ASN A 292 6.31 -8.46 -7.86
C ASN A 292 6.52 -7.87 -9.27
N SER A 293 5.64 -8.14 -10.22
CA SER A 293 5.76 -7.55 -11.57
C SER A 293 5.51 -6.03 -11.58
N PHE A 294 4.84 -5.50 -10.55
CA PHE A 294 4.56 -4.08 -10.42
C PHE A 294 5.57 -3.39 -9.50
N ILE A 295 5.88 -3.98 -8.35
CA ILE A 295 6.66 -3.29 -7.30
C ILE A 295 7.86 -4.08 -6.78
N GLY A 296 8.12 -5.28 -7.32
CA GLY A 296 9.19 -6.17 -6.83
C GLY A 296 10.61 -5.65 -7.08
N SER A 297 10.78 -4.67 -7.96
CA SER A 297 12.05 -3.97 -8.18
C SER A 297 12.32 -2.85 -7.17
N GLY A 298 11.41 -2.62 -6.21
CA GLY A 298 11.48 -1.48 -5.29
C GLY A 298 11.08 -0.16 -5.95
N THR A 299 10.26 -0.20 -6.99
CA THR A 299 9.71 0.99 -7.68
C THR A 299 8.20 0.97 -7.57
N ALA A 300 7.57 2.13 -7.37
CA ALA A 300 6.12 2.23 -7.35
C ALA A 300 5.51 1.93 -8.74
N SER A 301 4.21 1.64 -8.77
CA SER A 301 3.49 1.41 -10.03
C SER A 301 2.04 1.91 -9.92
N VAL A 302 1.58 2.65 -10.93
CA VAL A 302 0.23 3.23 -11.00
C VAL A 302 -0.51 2.70 -12.22
N LEU A 303 -1.69 2.13 -12.00
CA LEU A 303 -2.61 1.69 -13.04
C LEU A 303 -3.80 2.63 -13.08
N VAL A 304 -4.19 3.06 -14.28
CA VAL A 304 -5.42 3.82 -14.50
C VAL A 304 -6.37 2.96 -15.31
N CYS A 305 -7.52 2.62 -14.74
CA CYS A 305 -8.53 1.79 -15.37
C CYS A 305 -9.76 2.63 -15.71
N LEU A 306 -10.24 2.54 -16.96
CA LEU A 306 -11.54 3.05 -17.36
C LEU A 306 -12.60 1.96 -17.12
N ASP A 307 -13.35 2.08 -16.04
CA ASP A 307 -14.46 1.18 -15.69
C ASP A 307 -15.81 1.78 -16.14
N VAL A 308 -15.96 1.93 -17.45
CA VAL A 308 -17.19 2.41 -18.09
C VAL A 308 -17.61 1.45 -19.19
N GLY A 309 -18.71 0.73 -18.96
CA GLY A 309 -19.22 -0.28 -19.88
C GLY A 309 -19.44 0.26 -21.30
N GLY A 310 -18.90 -0.45 -22.29
CA GLY A 310 -19.06 -0.14 -23.71
C GLY A 310 -18.14 0.98 -24.23
N ILE A 311 -17.28 1.55 -23.38
CA ILE A 311 -16.28 2.54 -23.79
C ILE A 311 -14.89 1.94 -23.63
N LEU A 312 -14.09 1.99 -24.70
CA LEU A 312 -12.67 1.65 -24.65
C LEU A 312 -11.83 2.92 -24.63
N PRO A 313 -10.67 2.92 -23.96
CA PRO A 313 -9.68 3.97 -24.15
C PRO A 313 -9.25 4.06 -25.62
N ASP A 314 -8.84 5.25 -26.05
CA ASP A 314 -8.24 5.43 -27.37
C ASP A 314 -6.98 4.54 -27.49
N PRO A 315 -6.81 3.76 -28.59
CA PRO A 315 -5.66 2.86 -28.76
C PRO A 315 -4.29 3.54 -28.64
N SER A 316 -4.19 4.85 -28.84
CA SER A 316 -2.95 5.62 -28.66
C SER A 316 -2.44 5.65 -27.20
N PHE A 317 -3.26 5.27 -26.22
CA PHE A 317 -2.87 5.12 -24.82
C PHE A 317 -2.48 3.69 -24.43
N GLN A 318 -2.58 2.73 -25.35
CA GLN A 318 -2.23 1.35 -25.05
C GLN A 318 -0.74 1.23 -24.68
N GLY A 319 -0.45 0.53 -23.58
CA GLY A 319 0.91 0.43 -23.03
C GLY A 319 1.39 1.65 -22.24
N LYS A 320 0.56 2.69 -22.06
CA LYS A 320 0.92 3.92 -21.31
C LYS A 320 0.29 3.99 -19.92
N GLY A 321 0.01 2.84 -19.30
CA GLY A 321 -0.63 2.77 -17.98
C GLY A 321 -2.14 3.03 -17.94
N ILE A 322 -2.76 3.19 -19.12
CA ILE A 322 -4.22 3.27 -19.27
C ILE A 322 -4.76 1.92 -19.69
N PHE A 323 -5.76 1.45 -18.95
CA PHE A 323 -6.39 0.15 -19.09
C PHE A 323 -7.91 0.30 -19.22
N SER A 324 -8.56 -0.71 -19.77
CA SER A 324 -10.02 -0.81 -19.83
C SER A 324 -10.56 -1.70 -18.70
N GLN A 325 -11.88 -1.65 -18.50
CA GLN A 325 -12.60 -2.59 -17.64
C GLN A 325 -12.25 -4.06 -17.92
N ALA A 326 -12.00 -4.46 -19.17
CA ALA A 326 -11.67 -5.86 -19.48
C ALA A 326 -10.25 -6.26 -19.06
N ASN A 327 -9.38 -5.30 -18.75
CA ASN A 327 -8.03 -5.57 -18.27
C ASN A 327 -7.98 -5.90 -16.78
N LEU A 328 -8.76 -5.19 -15.95
CA LEU A 328 -8.90 -5.46 -14.52
C LEU A 328 -10.05 -6.42 -14.20
N LEU A 329 -11.06 -6.48 -15.08
CA LEU A 329 -12.30 -7.23 -14.95
C LEU A 329 -12.82 -7.18 -13.52
N THR A 330 -13.35 -6.02 -13.13
CA THR A 330 -13.87 -5.76 -11.80
C THR A 330 -15.34 -6.21 -11.74
N ASN A 331 -15.67 -6.98 -10.71
CA ASN A 331 -17.04 -7.24 -10.32
C ASN A 331 -17.34 -6.44 -9.05
N ASN A 332 -18.05 -5.33 -9.21
CA ASN A 332 -18.47 -4.51 -8.08
C ASN A 332 -19.71 -5.13 -7.40
N VAL A 333 -19.46 -5.74 -6.25
CA VAL A 333 -20.45 -6.34 -5.37
C VAL A 333 -20.89 -5.27 -4.36
N CYS A 334 -22.07 -4.69 -4.58
CA CYS A 334 -22.66 -3.68 -3.71
C CYS A 334 -24.04 -4.11 -3.17
N SER A 335 -24.47 -3.50 -2.06
CA SER A 335 -25.80 -3.67 -1.50
C SER A 335 -26.54 -2.33 -1.46
N SER A 336 -27.67 -2.23 -2.15
CA SER A 336 -28.49 -1.01 -2.22
C SER A 336 -29.37 -0.82 -0.98
N THR A 337 -28.77 -0.84 0.22
CA THR A 337 -29.49 -0.87 1.51
C THR A 337 -28.98 0.18 2.49
N THR A 338 -29.89 0.65 3.35
CA THR A 338 -29.59 1.49 4.52
C THR A 338 -29.47 0.66 5.82
N ASN A 339 -29.71 -0.66 5.75
CA ASN A 339 -29.69 -1.55 6.91
C ASN A 339 -28.40 -2.37 6.98
N VAL A 340 -27.67 -2.25 8.09
CA VAL A 340 -26.36 -2.90 8.31
C VAL A 340 -26.41 -4.43 8.31
N ASN A 341 -27.51 -5.05 8.76
CA ASN A 341 -27.63 -6.51 8.75
C ASN A 341 -27.94 -7.02 7.35
N SER A 342 -28.77 -6.28 6.59
CA SER A 342 -29.03 -6.59 5.19
C SER A 342 -27.77 -6.43 4.32
N LEU A 343 -26.94 -5.41 4.60
CA LEU A 343 -25.66 -5.20 3.92
C LEU A 343 -24.76 -6.43 4.06
N ASP A 344 -24.54 -6.87 5.29
CA ASP A 344 -23.68 -7.99 5.64
C ASP A 344 -24.14 -9.30 4.98
N ILE A 345 -25.42 -9.67 5.15
CA ILE A 345 -25.98 -10.90 4.57
C ILE A 345 -25.84 -10.91 3.04
N ASP A 346 -26.16 -9.79 2.39
CA ASP A 346 -26.13 -9.67 0.94
C ASP A 346 -24.70 -9.73 0.38
N LEU A 347 -23.76 -8.99 0.97
CA LEU A 347 -22.37 -8.96 0.50
C LEU A 347 -21.65 -10.30 0.74
N LEU A 348 -21.85 -10.93 1.89
CA LEU A 348 -21.26 -12.25 2.16
C LEU A 348 -21.87 -13.32 1.24
N SER A 349 -23.18 -13.29 1.01
CA SER A 349 -23.83 -14.23 0.08
C SER A 349 -23.31 -14.08 -1.35
N LYS A 350 -23.05 -12.85 -1.81
CA LYS A 350 -22.46 -12.60 -3.14
C LYS A 350 -20.98 -13.02 -3.23
N LEU A 351 -20.22 -12.96 -2.14
CA LEU A 351 -18.87 -13.52 -2.08
C LEU A 351 -18.87 -15.05 -2.10
N GLU A 352 -19.86 -15.70 -1.47
CA GLU A 352 -20.03 -17.16 -1.53
C GLU A 352 -20.40 -17.64 -2.94
N ASN A 353 -21.24 -16.85 -3.62
CA ASN A 353 -21.81 -17.19 -4.92
C ASN A 353 -21.18 -16.33 -6.02
N TYR A 354 -19.91 -16.59 -6.33
CA TYR A 354 -19.24 -15.87 -7.40
C TYR A 354 -20.00 -15.95 -8.73
N PRO A 355 -20.01 -14.87 -9.54
CA PRO A 355 -20.65 -14.89 -10.84
C PRO A 355 -20.12 -16.03 -11.70
N THR A 356 -21.05 -16.77 -12.31
CA THR A 356 -20.74 -17.83 -13.26
C THR A 356 -21.12 -17.41 -14.67
N GLY A 357 -20.32 -17.82 -15.65
CA GLY A 357 -20.64 -17.64 -17.06
C GLY A 357 -21.72 -18.62 -17.53
N SER A 358 -22.10 -18.54 -18.80
CA SER A 358 -23.13 -19.41 -19.40
C SER A 358 -22.80 -20.92 -19.35
N SER A 359 -21.52 -21.27 -19.13
CA SER A 359 -21.05 -22.64 -18.93
C SER A 359 -21.14 -23.15 -17.48
N GLY A 360 -21.62 -22.31 -16.54
CA GLY A 360 -21.63 -22.60 -15.10
C GLY A 360 -20.27 -22.48 -14.41
N GLN A 361 -19.22 -22.09 -15.13
CA GLN A 361 -17.88 -21.85 -14.57
C GLN A 361 -17.80 -20.46 -13.94
N VAL A 362 -17.12 -20.34 -12.80
CA VAL A 362 -16.85 -19.05 -12.14
C VAL A 362 -16.05 -18.14 -13.09
N ILE A 363 -16.47 -16.88 -13.20
CA ILE A 363 -15.77 -15.87 -13.99
C ILE A 363 -14.53 -15.44 -13.22
N ASP A 364 -13.35 -15.61 -13.83
CA ASP A 364 -12.06 -15.22 -13.26
C ASP A 364 -11.87 -13.70 -13.34
N GLN A 365 -12.11 -13.00 -12.22
CA GLN A 365 -12.23 -11.54 -12.16
C GLN A 365 -11.94 -11.00 -10.75
N LEU A 366 -11.65 -9.70 -10.61
CA LEU A 366 -11.43 -9.04 -9.32
C LEU A 366 -12.76 -8.78 -8.61
N GLN A 367 -12.84 -9.19 -7.35
CA GLN A 367 -14.05 -9.06 -6.54
C GLN A 367 -13.94 -7.82 -5.65
N LEU A 368 -14.65 -6.77 -6.03
CA LEU A 368 -14.72 -5.52 -5.29
C LEU A 368 -15.94 -5.59 -4.38
N VAL A 369 -15.73 -5.60 -3.07
CA VAL A 369 -16.82 -5.57 -2.10
C VAL A 369 -17.00 -4.15 -1.60
N SER A 370 -18.08 -3.52 -2.07
CA SER A 370 -18.53 -2.19 -1.68
C SER A 370 -19.23 -2.25 -0.32
N TRP A 371 -18.44 -2.14 0.75
CA TRP A 371 -18.90 -2.23 2.13
C TRP A 371 -19.28 -0.86 2.69
N PHE A 372 -20.40 -0.32 2.19
CA PHE A 372 -20.98 0.92 2.68
C PHE A 372 -22.51 0.86 2.60
N LEU A 373 -23.18 1.67 3.40
CA LEU A 373 -24.64 1.81 3.35
C LEU A 373 -25.02 2.86 2.31
N THR A 374 -26.08 2.57 1.55
CA THR A 374 -26.66 3.56 0.64
C THR A 374 -27.27 4.69 1.46
N GLN A 375 -26.86 5.93 1.23
CA GLN A 375 -27.52 7.09 1.84
C GLN A 375 -28.89 7.33 1.19
N ARG A 376 -29.96 7.46 2.00
CA ARG A 376 -31.22 8.10 1.57
C ARG A 376 -31.34 9.43 2.29
N GLN A 377 -31.89 10.46 1.66
CA GLN A 377 -32.14 11.72 2.37
C GLN A 377 -33.47 11.58 3.16
N PRO A 378 -33.55 12.04 4.43
CA PRO A 378 -32.56 12.79 5.21
C PRO A 378 -31.85 11.91 6.26
N ASP A 379 -31.21 10.81 5.86
CA ASP A 379 -30.50 9.90 6.77
C ASP A 379 -29.27 10.56 7.42
N SER A 380 -28.75 9.91 8.47
CA SER A 380 -27.49 10.21 9.13
C SER A 380 -26.35 10.52 8.13
N GLY A 381 -25.42 11.41 8.50
CA GLY A 381 -24.26 11.74 7.67
C GLY A 381 -23.43 10.49 7.31
N ILE A 382 -22.71 10.54 6.19
CA ILE A 382 -21.97 9.39 5.65
C ILE A 382 -20.98 8.79 6.68
N GLU A 383 -20.35 9.61 7.51
CA GLU A 383 -19.51 9.12 8.63
C GLU A 383 -20.25 8.16 9.56
N ALA A 384 -21.48 8.50 9.96
CA ALA A 384 -22.26 7.68 10.88
C ALA A 384 -22.67 6.36 10.22
N LEU A 385 -23.06 6.41 8.94
CA LEU A 385 -23.36 5.22 8.15
C LEU A 385 -22.12 4.33 7.97
N ALA A 386 -20.95 4.92 7.71
CA ALA A 386 -19.69 4.20 7.60
C ALA A 386 -19.29 3.55 8.92
N ASN A 387 -19.42 4.27 10.05
CA ASN A 387 -19.16 3.69 11.38
C ASN A 387 -20.09 2.51 11.67
N GLN A 388 -21.37 2.59 11.25
CA GLN A 388 -22.33 1.48 11.38
C GLN A 388 -21.95 0.30 10.48
N ALA A 389 -21.63 0.54 9.20
CA ALA A 389 -21.20 -0.49 8.25
C ALA A 389 -19.93 -1.21 8.72
N ASN A 390 -18.93 -0.44 9.17
CA ASN A 390 -17.64 -0.95 9.61
C ASN A 390 -17.76 -1.86 10.84
N LEU A 391 -18.74 -1.64 11.72
CA LEU A 391 -18.97 -2.53 12.87
C LEU A 391 -19.11 -4.00 12.44
N ASN A 392 -19.97 -4.28 11.45
CA ASN A 392 -20.19 -5.64 10.94
C ASN A 392 -19.03 -6.13 10.06
N LEU A 393 -18.34 -5.23 9.35
CA LEU A 393 -17.15 -5.57 8.53
C LEU A 393 -16.12 -6.33 9.36
N PHE A 394 -15.70 -5.73 10.48
CA PHE A 394 -14.68 -6.31 11.37
C PHE A 394 -15.21 -7.46 12.23
N LYS A 395 -16.53 -7.61 12.34
CA LYS A 395 -17.16 -8.72 13.05
C LYS A 395 -17.16 -9.99 12.20
N ASN A 396 -17.57 -9.90 10.93
CA ASN A 396 -17.98 -11.07 10.16
C ASN A 396 -17.01 -11.44 9.02
N LEU A 397 -16.38 -10.46 8.37
CA LEU A 397 -15.68 -10.71 7.11
C LEU A 397 -14.48 -11.66 7.28
N LEU A 398 -13.65 -11.46 8.31
CA LEU A 398 -12.48 -12.31 8.53
C LEU A 398 -12.87 -13.77 8.72
N GLY A 399 -13.87 -14.05 9.55
CA GLY A 399 -14.37 -15.40 9.83
C GLY A 399 -14.91 -16.09 8.58
N PHE A 400 -15.59 -15.34 7.72
CA PHE A 400 -16.15 -15.82 6.46
C PHE A 400 -15.09 -16.17 5.40
N CYS A 401 -14.01 -15.38 5.30
CA CYS A 401 -13.05 -15.52 4.20
C CYS A 401 -12.35 -16.89 4.15
N SER A 402 -12.17 -17.41 2.94
CA SER A 402 -11.45 -18.65 2.63
C SER A 402 -10.65 -18.50 1.32
N ALA A 403 -9.82 -19.48 0.98
CA ALA A 403 -9.07 -19.46 -0.29
C ALA A 403 -9.93 -19.48 -1.55
N SER A 404 -11.19 -19.88 -1.43
CA SER A 404 -12.16 -19.91 -2.52
C SER A 404 -13.23 -18.83 -2.41
N ALA A 405 -13.22 -18.00 -1.35
CA ALA A 405 -14.20 -16.94 -1.15
C ALA A 405 -13.61 -15.84 -0.27
N PHE A 406 -13.11 -14.76 -0.89
CA PHE A 406 -12.62 -13.57 -0.21
C PHE A 406 -12.69 -12.35 -1.16
N PRO A 407 -12.71 -11.11 -0.63
CA PRO A 407 -12.68 -9.92 -1.47
C PRO A 407 -11.26 -9.61 -1.98
N ASN A 408 -11.14 -9.22 -3.25
CA ASN A 408 -9.90 -8.64 -3.74
C ASN A 408 -9.74 -7.18 -3.31
N VAL A 409 -10.84 -6.44 -3.25
CA VAL A 409 -10.86 -5.06 -2.76
C VAL A 409 -11.96 -4.93 -1.72
N ILE A 410 -11.62 -4.40 -0.54
CA ILE A 410 -12.58 -3.97 0.47
C ILE A 410 -12.77 -2.46 0.29
N LEU A 411 -13.80 -2.09 -0.47
CA LEU A 411 -14.08 -0.70 -0.83
C LEU A 411 -14.99 -0.09 0.25
N VAL A 412 -14.51 0.92 0.97
CA VAL A 412 -15.22 1.52 2.12
C VAL A 412 -15.44 3.02 1.94
N ASP A 413 -16.51 3.52 2.57
CA ASP A 413 -16.61 4.93 2.94
C ASP A 413 -15.80 5.20 4.22
N TRP A 414 -15.37 6.45 4.38
CA TRP A 414 -14.76 6.99 5.60
C TRP A 414 -13.45 6.30 6.05
N LEU A 415 -12.49 6.11 5.13
CA LEU A 415 -11.19 5.50 5.41
C LEU A 415 -10.26 6.46 6.18
N LYS A 416 -10.47 6.55 7.51
CA LYS A 416 -9.78 7.51 8.40
C LYS A 416 -8.49 6.99 9.05
N ASN A 417 -8.25 5.68 9.02
CA ASN A 417 -7.11 5.03 9.67
C ASN A 417 -6.75 3.72 8.96
N THR A 418 -5.82 2.96 9.52
CA THR A 418 -5.25 1.73 8.94
C THR A 418 -6.07 0.46 9.23
N ASN A 419 -7.25 0.56 9.85
CA ASN A 419 -8.02 -0.61 10.28
C ASN A 419 -8.37 -1.53 9.09
N THR A 420 -8.83 -0.96 7.97
CA THR A 420 -9.18 -1.73 6.76
C THR A 420 -7.95 -2.40 6.16
N THR A 421 -6.78 -1.74 6.21
CA THR A 421 -5.49 -2.30 5.78
C THR A 421 -5.10 -3.50 6.63
N ALA A 422 -5.26 -3.39 7.95
CA ALA A 422 -4.98 -4.50 8.87
C ALA A 422 -5.93 -5.68 8.64
N LEU A 423 -7.22 -5.44 8.36
CA LEU A 423 -8.17 -6.48 7.98
C LEU A 423 -7.81 -7.16 6.66
N ALA A 424 -7.43 -6.39 5.64
CA ALA A 424 -6.97 -6.94 4.36
C ALA A 424 -5.74 -7.84 4.55
N MET A 425 -4.78 -7.43 5.38
CA MET A 425 -3.63 -8.24 5.74
C MET A 425 -4.01 -9.48 6.55
N ALA A 426 -4.98 -9.39 7.47
CA ALA A 426 -5.51 -10.54 8.18
C ALA A 426 -6.14 -11.57 7.24
N ILE A 427 -6.89 -11.12 6.22
CA ILE A 427 -7.45 -11.98 5.18
C ILE A 427 -6.34 -12.61 4.34
N ASN A 428 -5.38 -11.82 3.85
CA ASN A 428 -4.25 -12.33 3.08
C ASN A 428 -3.46 -13.42 3.84
N ASN A 429 -3.18 -13.20 5.13
CA ASN A 429 -2.48 -14.18 5.95
C ASN A 429 -3.35 -15.40 6.28
N LYS A 430 -4.64 -15.22 6.57
CA LYS A 430 -5.58 -16.33 6.78
C LYS A 430 -5.64 -17.23 5.56
N VAL A 431 -5.73 -16.62 4.37
CA VAL A 431 -5.94 -17.33 3.11
C VAL A 431 -4.64 -17.94 2.57
N TYR A 432 -3.53 -17.20 2.60
CA TYR A 432 -2.27 -17.59 1.93
C TYR A 432 -1.05 -17.65 2.85
N GLY A 433 -1.03 -16.87 3.95
CA GLY A 433 0.12 -16.79 4.85
C GLY A 433 0.29 -17.98 5.80
N ASN A 434 -0.82 -18.61 6.23
CA ASN A 434 -0.78 -19.68 7.24
C ASN A 434 -0.44 -21.08 6.66
N ALA A 435 -0.70 -21.30 5.36
CA ALA A 435 -0.42 -22.56 4.67
C ALA A 435 1.06 -22.75 4.27
N ASN A 436 1.85 -21.68 4.27
CA ASN A 436 3.26 -21.68 3.87
C ASN A 436 4.25 -21.79 5.05
N SER A 437 3.78 -22.17 6.24
CA SER A 437 4.62 -22.38 7.42
C SER A 437 5.42 -23.70 7.38
N GLY A 438 5.15 -24.58 6.41
CA GLY A 438 5.98 -25.73 6.05
C GLY A 438 6.86 -25.42 4.85
N ASN A 439 8.13 -25.09 5.09
CA ASN A 439 9.17 -24.92 4.06
C ASN A 439 8.94 -23.84 2.99
N ILE A 440 8.94 -22.56 3.38
CA ILE A 440 9.39 -21.48 2.49
C ILE A 440 10.39 -20.61 3.26
N PRO A 441 11.58 -20.30 2.69
CA PRO A 441 12.61 -19.54 3.40
C PRO A 441 12.10 -18.16 3.79
N SER A 442 12.68 -17.56 4.84
CA SER A 442 12.67 -16.10 5.04
C SER A 442 12.97 -15.39 3.70
N PRO A 443 12.59 -14.10 3.49
CA PRO A 443 12.98 -13.31 2.31
C PRO A 443 14.37 -13.75 1.89
N THR A 444 14.50 -14.37 0.72
CA THR A 444 15.80 -14.94 0.37
C THR A 444 16.72 -13.76 0.27
N GLN A 445 17.60 -13.61 1.27
CA GLN A 445 18.49 -12.48 1.42
C GLN A 445 19.16 -12.25 0.06
N GLN A 446 18.77 -11.17 -0.61
CA GLN A 446 19.32 -10.85 -1.92
C GLN A 446 20.65 -10.16 -1.71
N TYR A 447 21.56 -10.50 -2.60
CA TYR A 447 22.91 -9.99 -2.65
C TYR A 447 23.19 -9.47 -4.06
N VAL A 448 24.09 -8.50 -4.18
CA VAL A 448 24.59 -8.08 -5.48
C VAL A 448 25.52 -9.17 -6.01
N SER A 449 25.23 -9.71 -7.19
CA SER A 449 26.03 -10.76 -7.84
C SER A 449 27.12 -10.20 -8.75
N SER A 450 26.87 -9.02 -9.32
CA SER A 450 27.80 -8.28 -10.18
C SER A 450 27.39 -6.81 -10.28
N LEU A 451 28.38 -5.98 -10.58
CA LEU A 451 28.22 -4.60 -11.04
C LEU A 451 28.80 -4.50 -12.44
N THR A 452 28.07 -3.88 -13.35
CA THR A 452 28.51 -3.61 -14.72
C THR A 452 28.32 -2.15 -15.05
N VAL A 453 29.03 -1.64 -16.05
CA VAL A 453 28.87 -0.27 -16.53
C VAL A 453 28.28 -0.34 -17.93
N GLN A 454 27.18 0.39 -18.14
CA GLN A 454 26.53 0.52 -19.43
C GLN A 454 26.56 1.98 -19.87
N ALA A 455 26.91 2.21 -21.13
CA ALA A 455 27.01 3.54 -21.72
C ALA A 455 26.02 3.68 -22.89
N SER A 456 25.47 4.87 -23.08
CA SER A 456 24.60 5.20 -24.21
C SER A 456 24.71 6.68 -24.57
N GLY A 457 24.69 6.98 -25.87
CA GLY A 457 24.54 8.35 -26.36
C GLY A 457 23.09 8.87 -26.31
N ASP A 458 22.15 8.02 -25.91
CA ASP A 458 20.72 8.35 -25.74
C ASP A 458 20.42 8.69 -24.27
N SER A 459 19.90 9.90 -24.03
CA SER A 459 19.52 10.39 -22.69
C SER A 459 18.34 9.65 -22.07
N ASP A 460 17.55 8.94 -22.88
CA ASP A 460 16.39 8.17 -22.43
C ASP A 460 16.76 6.71 -22.08
N PHE A 461 18.02 6.32 -22.26
CA PHE A 461 18.51 5.00 -21.91
C PHE A 461 18.70 4.86 -20.40
N PHE A 462 17.81 4.11 -19.74
CA PHE A 462 17.91 3.84 -18.31
C PHE A 462 17.84 2.33 -18.01
N PRO A 463 19.00 1.65 -17.86
CA PRO A 463 19.02 0.19 -17.71
C PRO A 463 18.44 -0.28 -16.37
N LEU A 464 17.75 -1.41 -16.38
CA LEU A 464 17.20 -2.02 -15.16
C LEU A 464 18.32 -2.40 -14.19
N GLY A 465 18.17 -2.01 -12.92
CA GLY A 465 19.21 -2.22 -11.90
C GLY A 465 20.23 -1.09 -11.82
N THR A 466 19.99 0.06 -12.45
CA THR A 466 20.86 1.24 -12.30
C THR A 466 20.98 1.69 -10.85
N CYS A 467 22.21 1.98 -10.43
CA CYS A 467 22.51 2.63 -9.17
C CYS A 467 22.07 4.10 -9.24
N VAL A 468 21.25 4.54 -8.30
CA VAL A 468 20.74 5.91 -8.24
C VAL A 468 21.49 6.72 -7.19
N ASP A 469 21.48 8.05 -7.32
CA ASP A 469 22.14 8.96 -6.37
C ASP A 469 21.29 9.16 -5.11
N GLU A 470 21.80 8.67 -3.98
CA GLU A 470 21.11 8.68 -2.67
C GLU A 470 21.59 9.83 -1.76
N SER A 471 22.45 10.72 -2.24
CA SER A 471 22.95 11.87 -1.46
C SER A 471 21.87 12.94 -1.18
N GLY A 472 20.71 12.83 -1.82
CA GLY A 472 19.63 13.81 -1.74
C GLY A 472 19.93 15.13 -2.46
N ARG A 473 21.09 15.27 -3.13
CA ARG A 473 21.51 16.48 -3.84
C ARG A 473 22.04 16.12 -5.23
N GLN A 474 21.34 16.59 -6.27
CA GLN A 474 21.64 16.44 -7.71
C GLN A 474 21.23 15.14 -8.43
N GLY A 475 20.60 14.17 -7.76
CA GLY A 475 19.55 13.27 -8.30
C GLY A 475 19.79 12.52 -9.62
N SER A 476 21.01 12.50 -10.16
CA SER A 476 21.31 11.97 -11.48
C SER A 476 22.06 10.64 -11.35
N PRO A 477 21.50 9.54 -11.90
CA PRO A 477 22.14 8.23 -11.93
C PRO A 477 23.27 8.12 -12.98
N ASP A 478 23.45 9.14 -13.81
CA ASP A 478 24.53 9.20 -14.80
C ASP A 478 25.87 9.57 -14.13
N CYS A 479 26.87 8.70 -14.28
CA CYS A 479 28.21 8.93 -13.72
C CYS A 479 28.89 10.14 -14.39
N ASN A 480 28.56 10.39 -15.67
CA ASN A 480 29.03 11.53 -16.45
C ASN A 480 28.17 12.77 -16.30
N ASN A 481 27.22 12.81 -15.36
CA ASN A 481 26.41 14.00 -15.15
C ASN A 481 27.30 15.23 -14.91
N SER A 482 27.04 16.31 -15.66
CA SER A 482 27.85 17.55 -15.72
C SER A 482 29.18 17.44 -16.50
N PHE A 483 29.41 16.34 -17.20
CA PHE A 483 30.47 16.17 -18.18
C PHE A 483 29.87 15.94 -19.57
N SER A 484 30.64 16.17 -20.63
CA SER A 484 30.26 15.73 -21.98
C SER A 484 30.40 14.21 -22.12
N GLY A 485 29.95 13.63 -23.23
CA GLY A 485 30.12 12.21 -23.53
C GLY A 485 28.82 11.42 -23.40
N ASP A 486 28.96 10.10 -23.31
CA ASP A 486 27.83 9.20 -23.17
C ASP A 486 27.30 9.19 -21.73
N TYR A 487 26.00 8.94 -21.59
CA TYR A 487 25.38 8.65 -20.31
C TYR A 487 25.84 7.28 -19.82
N THR A 488 26.40 7.23 -18.61
CA THR A 488 27.04 6.03 -18.07
C THR A 488 26.40 5.61 -16.75
N TYR A 489 25.98 4.35 -16.66
CA TYR A 489 25.23 3.83 -15.52
C TYR A 489 25.94 2.61 -14.92
N VAL A 490 26.10 2.62 -13.59
CA VAL A 490 26.50 1.42 -12.85
C VAL A 490 25.26 0.57 -12.59
N VAL A 491 25.22 -0.62 -13.16
CA VAL A 491 24.07 -1.53 -13.13
C VAL A 491 24.37 -2.73 -12.24
N LYS A 492 23.52 -2.94 -11.23
CA LYS A 492 23.60 -4.08 -10.31
C LYS A 492 22.69 -5.21 -10.74
N THR A 493 23.25 -6.42 -10.71
CA THR A 493 22.48 -7.67 -10.84
C THR A 493 22.38 -8.32 -9.47
N PHE A 494 21.24 -8.91 -9.15
CA PHE A 494 21.01 -9.59 -7.87
C PHE A 494 21.15 -11.10 -7.97
N THR A 495 21.48 -11.75 -6.86
CA THR A 495 21.42 -13.19 -6.65
C THR A 495 20.90 -13.49 -5.25
N THR A 496 20.25 -14.63 -5.12
CA THR A 496 19.86 -15.21 -3.83
C THR A 496 20.88 -16.23 -3.32
N ASN A 497 21.88 -16.58 -4.14
CA ASN A 497 22.94 -17.50 -3.77
C ASN A 497 24.14 -16.72 -3.20
N PRO A 498 24.43 -16.81 -1.89
CA PRO A 498 25.54 -16.08 -1.27
C PRO A 498 26.91 -16.47 -1.84
N SER A 499 27.05 -17.63 -2.49
CA SER A 499 28.30 -18.02 -3.18
C SER A 499 28.50 -17.32 -4.52
N GLN A 500 27.46 -16.70 -5.07
CA GLN A 500 27.50 -15.90 -6.29
C GLN A 500 27.55 -14.38 -6.00
N ALA A 501 27.38 -14.00 -4.73
CA ALA A 501 27.38 -12.61 -4.32
C ALA A 501 28.80 -12.01 -4.32
N ILE A 502 28.89 -10.71 -4.54
CA ILE A 502 30.12 -9.94 -4.31
C ILE A 502 30.26 -9.64 -2.82
N THR A 503 31.49 -9.53 -2.36
CA THR A 503 31.84 -9.23 -0.96
C THR A 503 32.56 -7.90 -0.82
N GLY A 504 33.00 -7.33 -1.93
CA GLY A 504 33.67 -6.05 -1.99
C GLY A 504 33.60 -5.46 -3.40
N LEU A 505 33.83 -4.15 -3.47
CA LEU A 505 34.00 -3.41 -4.71
C LEU A 505 35.08 -2.35 -4.53
N SER A 506 35.68 -1.91 -5.63
CA SER A 506 36.67 -0.83 -5.69
C SER A 506 36.59 -0.11 -7.03
N ILE A 507 37.11 1.11 -7.10
CA ILE A 507 37.22 1.86 -8.35
C ILE A 507 38.67 1.81 -8.82
N HIS A 508 38.87 1.43 -10.08
CA HIS A 508 40.18 1.43 -10.72
C HIS A 508 40.22 2.53 -11.79
N ILE A 509 41.11 3.49 -11.61
CA ILE A 509 41.32 4.62 -12.54
C ILE A 509 42.69 4.44 -13.19
N THR A 510 42.75 4.51 -14.52
CA THR A 510 43.97 4.25 -15.30
C THR A 510 44.00 5.03 -16.61
N GLY A 511 45.18 5.46 -17.05
CA GLY A 511 45.36 6.13 -18.34
C GLY A 511 45.21 5.20 -19.56
N ASP A 512 45.32 3.88 -19.37
CA ASP A 512 45.23 2.89 -20.43
C ASP A 512 43.89 2.15 -20.43
N LYS A 513 43.22 2.10 -21.58
CA LYS A 513 41.95 1.36 -21.74
C LYS A 513 42.15 -0.12 -21.45
N ASN A 514 41.32 -0.68 -20.56
CA ASN A 514 41.32 -2.09 -20.23
C ASN A 514 39.93 -2.71 -20.35
N SER A 515 39.64 -3.34 -21.50
CA SER A 515 38.36 -3.99 -21.76
C SER A 515 38.07 -5.19 -20.85
N TRP A 516 39.08 -5.75 -20.18
CA TRP A 516 38.90 -6.86 -19.24
C TRP A 516 38.23 -6.43 -17.94
N LEU A 517 38.25 -5.13 -17.63
CA LEU A 517 37.63 -4.56 -16.41
C LEU A 517 36.19 -4.10 -16.64
N GLY A 518 35.63 -4.32 -17.84
CA GLY A 518 34.26 -3.98 -18.18
C GLY A 518 34.12 -2.61 -18.85
N GLY A 519 32.93 -2.01 -18.69
CA GLY A 519 32.62 -0.69 -19.25
C GLY A 519 33.31 0.44 -18.49
N ASP A 520 33.63 1.51 -19.20
CA ASP A 520 34.24 2.72 -18.64
C ASP A 520 33.15 3.69 -18.15
N MET A 521 33.23 4.10 -16.88
CA MET A 521 32.30 5.08 -16.29
C MET A 521 32.56 6.51 -16.78
N ALA A 522 33.62 6.75 -17.54
CA ALA A 522 33.89 8.02 -18.22
C ALA A 522 33.78 7.89 -19.75
N ASN A 523 32.99 6.92 -20.25
CA ASN A 523 32.89 6.68 -21.69
C ASN A 523 32.56 7.97 -22.46
N ASP A 524 33.39 8.27 -23.46
CA ASP A 524 33.32 9.47 -24.31
C ASP A 524 33.33 10.82 -23.58
N ALA A 525 33.62 10.84 -22.28
CA ALA A 525 33.69 12.04 -21.47
C ALA A 525 35.11 12.61 -21.28
N GLY A 526 36.11 11.87 -21.77
CA GLY A 526 37.53 12.23 -21.69
C GLY A 526 38.16 12.02 -20.31
N GLY A 527 39.49 12.07 -20.26
CA GLY A 527 40.31 11.75 -19.08
C GLY A 527 40.63 10.26 -18.95
N ASP A 528 41.14 9.86 -17.78
CA ASP A 528 41.50 8.47 -17.48
C ASP A 528 40.27 7.55 -17.49
N PHE A 529 40.44 6.27 -17.82
CA PHE A 529 39.38 5.26 -17.81
C PHE A 529 39.06 4.82 -16.37
N ARG A 530 37.79 4.55 -16.09
CA ARG A 530 37.28 4.27 -14.73
C ARG A 530 36.44 3.01 -14.71
N TYR A 531 36.87 2.03 -13.93
CA TYR A 531 36.22 0.72 -13.86
C TYR A 531 35.76 0.39 -12.45
N VAL A 532 34.59 -0.23 -12.33
CA VAL A 532 34.17 -0.87 -11.08
C VAL A 532 34.72 -2.29 -11.03
N VAL A 533 35.53 -2.59 -10.04
CA VAL A 533 36.14 -3.90 -9.83
C VAL A 533 35.51 -4.54 -8.61
N THR A 534 34.83 -5.67 -8.81
CA THR A 534 34.19 -6.42 -7.72
C THR A 534 35.07 -7.58 -7.27
N SER A 535 34.96 -7.95 -6.00
CA SER A 535 35.65 -9.11 -5.42
C SER A 535 34.66 -10.06 -4.77
N ARG A 536 35.06 -11.33 -4.69
CA ARG A 536 34.30 -12.39 -4.05
C ARG A 536 35.22 -13.20 -3.14
N ASP A 537 35.06 -13.01 -1.84
CA ASP A 537 35.71 -13.78 -0.79
C ASP A 537 34.65 -14.51 0.04
N LEU A 538 34.53 -15.81 -0.21
CA LEU A 538 33.52 -16.63 0.45
C LEU A 538 33.79 -16.85 1.95
N SER A 539 34.98 -16.50 2.45
CA SER A 539 35.33 -16.60 3.87
C SER A 539 34.75 -15.48 4.74
N LEU A 540 34.33 -14.36 4.14
CA LEU A 540 33.73 -13.25 4.87
C LEU A 540 32.31 -13.60 5.34
N PRO A 541 31.87 -13.10 6.51
CA PRO A 541 30.54 -13.39 7.06
C PRO A 541 29.41 -12.55 6.42
N THR A 542 29.74 -11.64 5.52
CA THR A 542 28.81 -10.72 4.88
C THR A 542 28.94 -10.73 3.37
N ARG A 543 27.87 -10.30 2.69
CA ARG A 543 27.83 -10.01 1.25
C ARG A 543 27.23 -8.64 1.03
N ILE A 544 27.59 -8.01 -0.07
CA ILE A 544 26.96 -6.75 -0.46
C ILE A 544 25.51 -7.02 -0.85
N SER A 545 24.57 -6.36 -0.19
CA SER A 545 23.12 -6.50 -0.42
C SER A 545 22.53 -5.37 -1.26
N ASN A 546 23.18 -4.21 -1.29
CA ASN A 546 22.79 -3.08 -2.13
C ASN A 546 23.99 -2.19 -2.45
N VAL A 547 23.95 -1.52 -3.60
CA VAL A 547 24.93 -0.52 -4.05
C VAL A 547 24.18 0.65 -4.68
N GLN A 548 24.56 1.88 -4.37
CA GLN A 548 24.00 3.12 -4.92
C GLN A 548 25.10 4.15 -5.18
N LEU A 549 24.77 5.20 -5.93
CA LEU A 549 25.65 6.36 -6.11
C LEU A 549 25.49 7.34 -4.95
N TRP A 550 26.54 8.09 -4.68
CA TRP A 550 26.52 9.20 -3.75
C TRP A 550 27.31 10.37 -4.32
N ARG A 551 26.63 11.48 -4.63
CA ARG A 551 27.26 12.68 -5.20
C ARG A 551 27.47 13.75 -4.15
N SER A 552 28.56 14.53 -4.30
CA SER A 552 28.77 15.75 -3.51
C SER A 552 29.35 16.85 -4.40
N PRO A 553 28.71 18.03 -4.45
CA PRO A 553 29.13 19.11 -5.35
C PRO A 553 30.45 19.77 -4.94
N ASP A 554 30.66 19.95 -3.63
CA ASP A 554 31.65 20.89 -3.12
C ASP A 554 32.79 20.21 -2.37
N ASP A 555 32.48 19.14 -1.62
CA ASP A 555 33.42 18.51 -0.69
C ASP A 555 33.52 16.98 -0.89
N PRO A 556 34.69 16.37 -0.66
CA PRO A 556 34.82 14.92 -0.65
C PRO A 556 33.99 14.29 0.47
N VAL A 557 33.50 13.07 0.22
CA VAL A 557 32.57 12.35 1.11
C VAL A 557 33.30 11.21 1.79
N THR A 558 33.03 11.02 3.07
CA THR A 558 33.48 9.87 3.84
C THR A 558 32.30 8.97 4.21
N LEU A 559 32.57 7.78 4.75
CA LEU A 559 31.51 6.89 5.21
C LEU A 559 30.63 7.53 6.31
N ALA A 560 31.18 8.47 7.09
CA ALA A 560 30.42 9.17 8.13
C ALA A 560 29.30 10.06 7.54
N ASP A 561 29.50 10.57 6.33
CA ASP A 561 28.52 11.39 5.61
C ASP A 561 27.44 10.52 4.95
N ALA A 562 27.80 9.31 4.53
CA ALA A 562 26.90 8.31 3.96
C ALA A 562 26.14 7.52 5.05
N VAL A 563 25.39 8.22 5.90
CA VAL A 563 24.69 7.63 7.05
C VAL A 563 23.78 6.47 6.61
N GLY A 564 23.93 5.31 7.25
CA GLY A 564 23.14 4.11 6.96
C GLY A 564 23.73 3.22 5.87
N TRP A 565 24.92 3.53 5.35
CA TRP A 565 25.71 2.67 4.47
C TRP A 565 26.88 2.03 5.22
N ASP A 566 27.33 0.86 4.76
CA ASP A 566 28.39 0.07 5.40
C ASP A 566 29.75 0.25 4.73
N GLY A 567 29.79 0.89 3.57
CA GLY A 567 31.02 1.25 2.89
C GLY A 567 30.83 2.26 1.77
N ILE A 568 31.94 2.86 1.37
CA ILE A 568 32.04 3.90 0.34
C ILE A 568 33.32 3.69 -0.48
N SER A 569 33.25 3.97 -1.78
CA SER A 569 34.39 3.82 -2.68
C SER A 569 35.34 5.01 -2.59
N THR A 570 36.44 4.98 -3.37
CA THR A 570 37.16 6.20 -3.73
C THR A 570 36.32 7.05 -4.69
N ASP A 571 36.67 8.32 -4.83
CA ASP A 571 36.01 9.22 -5.78
C ASP A 571 36.18 8.73 -7.22
N ILE A 572 35.04 8.41 -7.85
CA ILE A 572 34.94 8.02 -9.25
C ILE A 572 35.40 9.19 -10.12
N ASN A 573 35.06 10.43 -9.76
CA ASN A 573 35.43 11.61 -10.54
C ASN A 573 36.84 12.13 -10.25
N HIS A 574 37.68 11.36 -9.56
CA HIS A 574 39.05 11.75 -9.29
C HIS A 574 39.79 12.11 -10.60
N GLY A 575 40.48 13.25 -10.58
CA GLY A 575 41.17 13.80 -11.75
C GLY A 575 40.27 14.53 -12.76
N ARG A 576 38.96 14.68 -12.49
CA ARG A 576 38.03 15.50 -13.28
C ARG A 576 37.60 16.73 -12.48
N SER A 577 37.43 17.87 -13.15
CA SER A 577 36.88 19.08 -12.55
C SER A 577 35.35 18.99 -12.50
N GLY A 578 34.77 18.75 -11.32
CA GLY A 578 33.32 18.64 -11.14
C GLY A 578 32.94 18.08 -9.76
N ALA A 579 31.68 17.68 -9.61
CA ALA A 579 31.19 17.06 -8.38
C ALA A 579 31.90 15.73 -8.10
N TYR A 580 32.19 15.47 -6.82
CA TYR A 580 32.67 14.18 -6.36
C TYR A 580 31.57 13.12 -6.50
N LEU A 581 31.94 11.89 -6.83
CA LEU A 581 30.99 10.80 -7.03
C LEU A 581 31.53 9.50 -6.44
N TYR A 582 30.71 8.79 -5.67
CA TYR A 582 31.11 7.57 -4.99
C TYR A 582 30.08 6.46 -5.22
N LEU A 583 30.50 5.21 -5.08
CA LEU A 583 29.60 4.10 -4.80
C LEU A 583 29.52 3.89 -3.29
N VAL A 584 28.31 3.79 -2.75
CA VAL A 584 28.04 3.39 -1.38
C VAL A 584 27.36 2.03 -1.37
N TRP A 585 27.63 1.19 -0.35
CA TRP A 585 27.05 -0.16 -0.30
C TRP A 585 26.63 -0.60 1.10
N LYS A 586 25.63 -1.50 1.13
CA LYS A 586 25.15 -2.18 2.33
C LYS A 586 25.63 -3.61 2.35
N ASN A 587 25.92 -4.10 3.54
CA ASN A 587 26.27 -5.48 3.82
C ASN A 587 25.07 -6.20 4.43
N ALA A 588 24.92 -7.48 4.10
CA ALA A 588 24.03 -8.39 4.79
C ALA A 588 24.82 -9.61 5.24
N ARG A 589 24.47 -10.16 6.42
CA ARG A 589 25.05 -11.42 6.91
C ARG A 589 24.53 -12.60 6.08
N VAL A 590 25.40 -13.58 5.85
CA VAL A 590 25.09 -14.85 5.17
C VAL A 590 24.67 -15.92 6.16
#